data_AF-A0A949PU07-F1
#
_entry.id   AF-A0A949PU07-F1
#
_cell.length_a   1.000
_cell.length_b   1.000
_cell.length_c   1.000
_cell.angle_alpha   90.00
_cell.angle_beta   90.00
_cell.angle_gamma   90.00
#
_symmetry.space_group_name_H-M   'P 1'
#
loop_
_entity.id
_entity.type
_entity.pdbx_description
1 polymer ?
#
loop_
_entity_poly.entity_id
_entity_poly.type
_entity_poly.pdbx_seq_one_letter_code
_entity_poly.pdbx_strand_id
1 'polypeptide(L)'
;MDYDTYEDLQGLWADLETALALVLAHPGQISHFEAKVVQLDVWLQELIAHDSDAGLYLMYQLAASSNIGYSAAHALVCATLSHILATSYHLPRPERDALVYAALTMNVGMTQLQDQLAQQRERPSAAQQEAIRVHALEGRKLLERMQITNALWLDVVALHHINTAPALPLLQQPPAERLARLLATVDRYAAMISPRRTRAGRSVAESVQAVTGPTSQLYQKAGDALIHCVGMYPPGVFVMLNDETTAVVLRRSPQPQQPQVARLLDPRKYPLPGPDIVRLTEAPQLRITHSLPSAEVRPLLDTSSLLHLGALMTNSTPTLRQVTHTPGQR
;
A
#
# COMPACT_ATOMS: atom_id res chain seq x y z
N MET A 1 7.85 -7.79 -26.64
CA MET A 1 6.97 -8.87 -26.18
C MET A 1 7.78 -9.72 -25.23
N ASP A 2 7.50 -9.60 -23.93
CA ASP A 2 7.62 -10.70 -22.97
C ASP A 2 6.44 -10.53 -22.00
N TYR A 3 5.23 -10.73 -22.56
CA TYR A 3 3.95 -10.56 -21.86
C TYR A 3 3.83 -11.55 -20.68
N ASP A 4 4.49 -12.71 -20.78
CA ASP A 4 4.49 -13.78 -19.77
C ASP A 4 5.00 -13.30 -18.40
N THR A 5 6.10 -12.54 -18.36
CA THR A 5 6.69 -12.04 -17.09
C THR A 5 5.80 -11.04 -16.33
N TYR A 6 4.93 -10.32 -17.04
CA TYR A 6 3.96 -9.39 -16.43
C TYR A 6 2.80 -10.15 -15.80
N GLU A 7 2.21 -11.09 -16.55
CA GLU A 7 1.12 -11.94 -16.06
C GLU A 7 1.58 -12.74 -14.84
N ASP A 8 2.83 -13.21 -14.83
CA ASP A 8 3.42 -13.93 -13.70
C ASP A 8 3.50 -13.07 -12.43
N LEU A 9 4.10 -11.86 -12.47
CA LEU A 9 4.23 -11.05 -11.26
C LEU A 9 2.88 -10.52 -10.76
N GLN A 10 2.03 -10.03 -11.67
CA GLN A 10 0.70 -9.58 -11.31
C GLN A 10 -0.13 -10.73 -10.72
N GLY A 11 -0.05 -11.91 -11.32
CA GLY A 11 -0.69 -13.13 -10.82
C GLY A 11 -0.23 -13.48 -9.41
N LEU A 12 1.07 -13.47 -9.15
CA LEU A 12 1.61 -13.75 -7.81
C LEU A 12 1.13 -12.76 -6.75
N TRP A 13 1.02 -11.46 -7.09
CA TRP A 13 0.45 -10.46 -6.17
C TRP A 13 -1.05 -10.68 -5.91
N ALA A 14 -1.81 -11.05 -6.94
CA ALA A 14 -3.24 -11.38 -6.81
C ALA A 14 -3.46 -12.67 -6.00
N ASP A 15 -2.58 -13.66 -6.16
CA ASP A 15 -2.62 -14.89 -5.38
C ASP A 15 -2.28 -14.61 -3.90
N LEU A 16 -1.31 -13.74 -3.63
CA LEU A 16 -0.99 -13.29 -2.28
C LEU A 16 -2.17 -12.55 -1.63
N GLU A 17 -2.83 -11.64 -2.36
CA GLU A 17 -4.03 -10.96 -1.89
C GLU A 17 -5.15 -11.97 -1.57
N THR A 18 -5.39 -12.92 -2.47
CA THR A 18 -6.41 -13.96 -2.32
C THR A 18 -6.13 -14.84 -1.10
N ALA A 19 -4.87 -15.26 -0.92
CA ALA A 19 -4.45 -16.03 0.24
C ALA A 19 -4.63 -15.26 1.54
N LEU A 20 -4.31 -13.96 1.56
CA LEU A 20 -4.56 -13.08 2.70
C LEU A 20 -6.06 -12.95 2.99
N ALA A 21 -6.89 -12.76 1.96
CA ALA A 21 -8.34 -12.66 2.11
C ALA A 21 -8.94 -13.91 2.77
N LEU A 22 -8.48 -15.11 2.37
CA LEU A 22 -8.89 -16.38 2.98
C LEU A 22 -8.50 -16.46 4.45
N VAL A 23 -7.29 -16.02 4.82
CA VAL A 23 -6.82 -16.00 6.21
C VAL A 23 -7.62 -15.01 7.06
N LEU A 24 -7.98 -13.84 6.50
CA LEU A 24 -8.68 -12.77 7.23
C LEU A 24 -10.20 -12.94 7.30
N ALA A 25 -10.82 -13.68 6.38
CA ALA A 25 -12.28 -13.83 6.33
C ALA A 25 -12.86 -14.54 7.57
N HIS A 26 -12.18 -15.60 8.02
CA HIS A 26 -12.60 -16.44 9.15
C HIS A 26 -11.40 -16.82 10.04
N PRO A 27 -10.72 -15.85 10.66
CA PRO A 27 -9.42 -16.05 11.31
C PRO A 27 -9.47 -17.11 12.42
N GLY A 28 -10.57 -17.16 13.20
CA GLY A 28 -10.76 -18.16 14.26
C GLY A 28 -10.94 -19.61 13.78
N GLN A 29 -11.11 -19.84 12.48
CA GLN A 29 -11.21 -21.18 11.89
C GLN A 29 -9.90 -21.63 11.21
N ILE A 30 -8.91 -20.74 11.12
CA ILE A 30 -7.62 -21.02 10.47
C ILE A 30 -6.72 -21.78 11.46
N SER A 31 -6.39 -23.03 11.11
CA SER A 31 -5.38 -23.79 11.83
C SER A 31 -3.99 -23.17 11.61
N HIS A 32 -3.20 -23.09 12.68
CA HIS A 32 -1.85 -22.51 12.64
C HIS A 32 -1.82 -21.07 12.06
N PHE A 33 -2.73 -20.21 12.52
CA PHE A 33 -2.88 -18.83 12.03
C PHE A 33 -1.55 -18.05 11.99
N GLU A 34 -0.73 -18.12 13.05
CA GLU A 34 0.59 -17.48 13.08
C GLU A 34 1.47 -17.89 11.91
N ALA A 35 1.59 -19.21 11.67
CA ALA A 35 2.42 -19.73 10.59
C ALA A 35 1.91 -19.27 9.21
N LYS A 36 0.59 -19.07 9.04
CA LYS A 36 0.01 -18.53 7.80
C LYS A 36 0.36 -17.05 7.62
N VAL A 37 0.29 -16.24 8.67
CA VAL A 37 0.73 -14.83 8.61
C VAL A 37 2.21 -14.73 8.26
N VAL A 38 3.05 -15.57 8.87
CA VAL A 38 4.49 -15.63 8.56
C VAL A 38 4.75 -16.05 7.11
N GLN A 39 4.01 -17.05 6.59
CA GLN A 39 4.11 -17.47 5.18
C GLN A 39 3.74 -16.33 4.21
N LEU A 40 2.68 -15.59 4.49
CA LEU A 40 2.25 -14.44 3.69
C LEU A 40 3.31 -13.33 3.70
N ASP A 41 3.93 -13.05 4.85
CA ASP A 41 5.03 -12.09 4.95
C ASP A 41 6.28 -12.54 4.18
N VAL A 42 6.66 -13.82 4.25
CA VAL A 42 7.80 -14.33 3.45
C VAL A 42 7.53 -14.14 1.96
N TRP A 43 6.32 -14.48 1.49
CA TRP A 43 5.94 -14.30 0.10
C TRP A 43 5.94 -12.81 -0.30
N LEU A 44 5.41 -11.92 0.55
CA LEU A 44 5.46 -10.47 0.35
C LEU A 44 6.91 -9.97 0.18
N GLN A 45 7.83 -10.44 1.02
CA GLN A 45 9.25 -10.07 0.94
C GLN A 45 9.88 -10.51 -0.37
N GLU A 46 9.61 -11.72 -0.83
CA GLU A 46 10.13 -12.25 -2.10
C GLU A 46 9.66 -11.39 -3.28
N LEU A 47 8.38 -11.01 -3.29
CA LEU A 47 7.82 -10.14 -4.33
C LEU A 47 8.43 -8.73 -4.31
N ILE A 48 8.63 -8.15 -3.12
CA ILE A 48 9.23 -6.81 -2.98
C ILE A 48 10.74 -6.83 -3.28
N ALA A 49 11.44 -7.89 -2.90
CA ALA A 49 12.86 -8.06 -3.20
C ALA A 49 13.11 -8.24 -4.70
N HIS A 50 12.17 -8.84 -5.43
CA HIS A 50 12.23 -8.94 -6.88
C HIS A 50 12.13 -7.56 -7.54
N ASP A 51 11.10 -6.77 -7.21
CA ASP A 51 10.94 -5.42 -7.74
C ASP A 51 10.03 -4.55 -6.86
N SER A 52 10.65 -3.73 -6.00
CA SER A 52 9.90 -2.86 -5.08
C SER A 52 9.09 -1.77 -5.79
N ASP A 53 9.50 -1.30 -6.97
CA ASP A 53 8.75 -0.28 -7.73
C ASP A 53 7.52 -0.92 -8.40
N ALA A 54 7.65 -2.12 -8.95
CA ALA A 54 6.51 -2.90 -9.44
C ALA A 54 5.53 -3.23 -8.32
N GLY A 55 6.03 -3.64 -7.14
CA GLY A 55 5.20 -3.87 -5.96
C GLY A 55 4.41 -2.63 -5.56
N LEU A 56 5.06 -1.46 -5.45
CA LEU A 56 4.38 -0.20 -5.15
C LEU A 56 3.33 0.17 -6.21
N TYR A 57 3.65 -0.02 -7.48
CA TYR A 57 2.71 0.23 -8.57
C TYR A 57 1.48 -0.64 -8.42
N LEU A 58 1.65 -1.95 -8.27
CA LEU A 58 0.55 -2.91 -8.13
C LEU A 58 -0.29 -2.63 -6.88
N MET A 59 0.34 -2.26 -5.76
CA MET A 59 -0.37 -1.83 -4.56
C MET A 59 -1.20 -0.56 -4.78
N TYR A 60 -0.68 0.39 -5.55
CA TYR A 60 -1.43 1.60 -5.90
C TYR A 60 -2.60 1.28 -6.84
N GLN A 61 -2.42 0.36 -7.79
CA GLN A 61 -3.49 -0.12 -8.66
C GLN A 61 -4.58 -0.84 -7.87
N LEU A 62 -4.17 -1.71 -6.94
CA LEU A 62 -5.07 -2.47 -6.06
C LEU A 62 -5.87 -1.52 -5.17
N ALA A 63 -5.18 -0.62 -4.47
CA ALA A 63 -5.80 0.44 -3.69
C ALA A 63 -6.82 1.23 -4.53
N ALA A 64 -6.48 1.60 -5.76
CA ALA A 64 -7.33 2.38 -6.66
C ALA A 64 -8.56 1.64 -7.23
N SER A 65 -8.66 0.32 -7.12
CA SER A 65 -9.67 -0.49 -7.82
C SER A 65 -10.50 -1.43 -6.92
N SER A 66 -10.04 -1.76 -5.72
CA SER A 66 -10.68 -2.76 -4.86
C SER A 66 -11.78 -2.17 -3.96
N ASN A 67 -13.04 -2.26 -4.40
CA ASN A 67 -14.22 -2.06 -3.54
C ASN A 67 -14.80 -3.37 -2.98
N ILE A 68 -14.41 -4.52 -3.55
CA ILE A 68 -14.78 -5.87 -3.11
C ILE A 68 -13.51 -6.50 -2.54
N GLY A 69 -13.57 -7.09 -1.33
CA GLY A 69 -12.37 -7.56 -0.64
C GLY A 69 -11.44 -6.44 -0.17
N TYR A 70 -11.98 -5.25 0.06
CA TYR A 70 -11.23 -4.06 0.48
C TYR A 70 -10.38 -4.31 1.72
N SER A 71 -10.85 -5.12 2.68
CA SER A 71 -10.12 -5.44 3.91
C SER A 71 -8.76 -6.10 3.63
N ALA A 72 -8.73 -7.10 2.75
CA ALA A 72 -7.51 -7.81 2.36
C ALA A 72 -6.57 -6.93 1.53
N ALA A 73 -7.12 -6.22 0.53
CA ALA A 73 -6.37 -5.26 -0.27
C ALA A 73 -5.70 -4.19 0.61
N HIS A 74 -6.46 -3.59 1.53
CA HIS A 74 -5.96 -2.56 2.44
C HIS A 74 -4.88 -3.11 3.38
N ALA A 75 -5.08 -4.31 3.94
CA ALA A 75 -4.09 -4.98 4.77
C ALA A 75 -2.78 -5.25 4.01
N LEU A 76 -2.87 -5.72 2.75
CA LEU A 76 -1.71 -5.99 1.91
C LEU A 76 -0.95 -4.71 1.53
N VAL A 77 -1.66 -3.63 1.20
CA VAL A 77 -1.07 -2.31 0.95
C VAL A 77 -0.34 -1.82 2.21
N CYS A 78 -0.97 -1.91 3.38
CA CYS A 78 -0.34 -1.50 4.65
C CYS A 78 0.90 -2.34 4.96
N ALA A 79 0.83 -3.66 4.80
CA ALA A 79 1.95 -4.57 5.04
C ALA A 79 3.13 -4.28 4.10
N THR A 80 2.84 -4.04 2.82
CA THR A 80 3.87 -3.69 1.81
C THR A 80 4.58 -2.39 2.17
N LEU A 81 3.83 -1.34 2.49
CA LEU A 81 4.39 -0.04 2.88
C LEU A 81 5.19 -0.14 4.18
N SER A 82 4.68 -0.88 5.16
CA SER A 82 5.37 -1.18 6.42
C SER A 82 6.69 -1.91 6.21
N HIS A 83 6.73 -2.91 5.31
CA HIS A 83 7.94 -3.66 5.00
C HIS A 83 9.01 -2.77 4.33
N ILE A 84 8.61 -1.96 3.34
CA ILE A 84 9.52 -1.02 2.66
C ILE A 84 10.07 0.01 3.66
N LEU A 85 9.21 0.56 4.52
CA LEU A 85 9.60 1.53 5.54
C LEU A 85 10.59 0.92 6.53
N ALA A 86 10.27 -0.26 7.08
CA ALA A 86 11.12 -0.94 8.05
C ALA A 86 12.51 -1.25 7.48
N THR A 87 12.58 -1.65 6.21
CA THR A 87 13.83 -1.93 5.51
C THR A 87 14.65 -0.66 5.31
N SER A 88 14.02 0.43 4.86
CA SER A 88 14.67 1.71 4.60
C SER A 88 15.22 2.37 5.86
N TYR A 89 14.57 2.13 7.01
CA TYR A 89 15.00 2.60 8.32
C TYR A 89 15.86 1.61 9.09
N HIS A 90 16.23 0.47 8.48
CA HIS A 90 17.03 -0.59 9.09
C HIS A 90 16.52 -1.04 10.45
N LEU A 91 15.19 -1.18 10.58
CA LEU A 91 14.60 -1.68 11.83
C LEU A 91 15.12 -3.09 12.13
N PRO A 92 15.37 -3.42 13.41
CA PRO A 92 15.72 -4.77 13.81
C PRO A 92 14.65 -5.76 13.34
N ARG A 93 15.08 -6.97 12.93
CA ARG A 93 14.16 -7.99 12.40
C ARG A 93 12.92 -8.23 13.27
N PRO A 94 13.01 -8.38 14.62
CA PRO A 94 11.82 -8.56 15.45
C PRO A 94 10.82 -7.40 15.37
N GLU A 95 11.30 -6.17 15.21
CA GLU A 95 10.44 -5.00 15.07
C GLU A 95 9.80 -4.90 13.69
N ARG A 96 10.58 -5.20 12.64
CA ARG A 96 10.05 -5.28 11.29
C ARG A 96 8.95 -6.34 11.20
N ASP A 97 9.21 -7.53 11.73
CA ASP A 97 8.27 -8.66 11.69
C ASP A 97 6.99 -8.27 12.45
N ALA A 98 7.10 -7.71 13.66
CA ALA A 98 5.96 -7.22 14.41
C ALA A 98 5.16 -6.12 13.68
N LEU A 99 5.83 -5.18 13.01
CA LEU A 99 5.16 -4.11 12.24
C LEU A 99 4.38 -4.67 11.05
N VAL A 100 4.97 -5.60 10.29
CA VAL A 100 4.32 -6.22 9.12
C VAL A 100 3.17 -7.12 9.56
N TYR A 101 3.36 -7.96 10.58
CA TYR A 101 2.30 -8.84 11.09
C TYR A 101 1.14 -8.02 11.66
N ALA A 102 1.44 -6.92 12.37
CA ALA A 102 0.42 -6.00 12.81
C ALA A 102 -0.31 -5.36 11.61
N ALA A 103 0.38 -4.92 10.57
CA ALA A 103 -0.26 -4.35 9.38
C ALA A 103 -1.20 -5.33 8.67
N LEU A 104 -0.82 -6.61 8.58
CA LEU A 104 -1.65 -7.67 8.00
C LEU A 104 -2.90 -7.96 8.84
N THR A 105 -2.88 -7.70 10.14
CA THR A 105 -3.90 -8.19 11.08
C THR A 105 -4.59 -7.12 11.93
N MET A 106 -4.19 -5.84 11.84
CA MET A 106 -4.69 -4.77 12.72
C MET A 106 -6.21 -4.59 12.68
N ASN A 107 -6.82 -4.89 11.53
CA ASN A 107 -8.25 -4.77 11.30
C ASN A 107 -9.02 -6.09 11.46
N VAL A 108 -8.38 -7.16 11.95
CA VAL A 108 -9.00 -8.50 12.06
C VAL A 108 -10.27 -8.52 12.93
N GLY A 109 -10.36 -7.59 13.89
CA GLY A 109 -11.57 -7.40 14.72
C GLY A 109 -12.75 -6.78 13.99
N MET A 110 -12.55 -6.25 12.77
CA MET A 110 -13.58 -5.61 11.96
C MET A 110 -13.52 -5.95 10.47
N THR A 111 -12.83 -7.02 10.04
CA THR A 111 -12.65 -7.38 8.61
C THR A 111 -13.96 -7.32 7.82
N GLN A 112 -14.99 -8.06 8.26
CA GLN A 112 -16.29 -8.12 7.57
C GLN A 112 -17.00 -6.76 7.54
N LEU A 113 -16.92 -6.00 8.64
CA LEU A 113 -17.48 -4.66 8.70
C LEU A 113 -16.73 -3.70 7.77
N GLN A 114 -15.41 -3.85 7.65
CA GLN A 114 -14.59 -3.03 6.76
C GLN A 114 -15.00 -3.22 5.30
N ASP A 115 -15.24 -4.47 4.87
CA ASP A 115 -15.74 -4.77 3.53
C ASP A 115 -17.16 -4.24 3.30
N GLN A 116 -18.05 -4.36 4.29
CA GLN A 116 -19.38 -3.78 4.22
C GLN A 116 -19.32 -2.25 4.06
N LEU A 117 -18.48 -1.58 4.86
CA LEU A 117 -18.32 -0.12 4.84
C LEU A 117 -17.71 0.39 3.53
N ALA A 118 -16.79 -0.36 2.91
CA ALA A 118 -16.23 -0.02 1.61
C ALA A 118 -17.30 0.10 0.53
N GLN A 119 -18.35 -0.72 0.63
CA GLN A 119 -19.51 -0.71 -0.27
C GLN A 119 -20.66 0.18 0.22
N GLN A 120 -20.61 0.74 1.43
CA GLN A 120 -21.71 1.53 1.98
C GLN A 120 -21.76 2.94 1.37
N ARG A 121 -22.96 3.48 1.10
CA ARG A 121 -23.14 4.89 0.65
C ARG A 121 -23.42 5.82 1.82
N GLU A 122 -24.10 5.30 2.82
CA GLU A 122 -24.55 6.01 4.00
C GLU A 122 -23.39 6.14 4.99
N ARG A 123 -23.46 7.16 5.86
CA ARG A 123 -22.53 7.27 6.98
C ARG A 123 -22.65 6.04 7.89
N PRO A 124 -21.56 5.59 8.54
CA PRO A 124 -21.63 4.49 9.49
C PRO A 124 -22.68 4.76 10.59
N SER A 125 -23.51 3.76 10.89
CA SER A 125 -24.47 3.81 12.00
C SER A 125 -23.76 3.92 13.35
N ALA A 126 -24.46 4.27 14.42
CA ALA A 126 -23.87 4.33 15.76
C ALA A 126 -23.19 3.01 16.18
N ALA A 127 -23.82 1.86 15.85
CA ALA A 127 -23.25 0.55 16.12
C ALA A 127 -21.97 0.28 15.29
N GLN A 128 -21.96 0.68 14.02
CA GLN A 128 -20.76 0.56 13.17
C GLN A 128 -19.64 1.48 13.66
N GLN A 129 -19.96 2.71 14.08
CA GLN A 129 -18.98 3.64 14.64
C GLN A 129 -18.35 3.08 15.92
N GLU A 130 -19.16 2.48 16.80
CA GLU A 130 -18.64 1.84 18.01
C GLU A 130 -17.74 0.65 17.68
N ALA A 131 -18.14 -0.21 16.72
CA ALA A 131 -17.30 -1.31 16.25
C ALA A 131 -15.96 -0.80 15.67
N ILE A 132 -15.98 0.26 14.87
CA ILE A 132 -14.76 0.93 14.38
C ILE A 132 -13.95 1.51 15.54
N ARG A 133 -14.57 2.01 16.61
CA ARG A 133 -13.82 2.57 17.75
C ARG A 133 -13.07 1.50 18.54
N VAL A 134 -13.64 0.31 18.68
CA VAL A 134 -13.10 -0.75 19.56
C VAL A 134 -12.31 -1.83 18.82
N HIS A 135 -12.33 -1.86 17.47
CA HIS A 135 -11.76 -2.97 16.70
C HIS A 135 -10.30 -3.27 16.97
N ALA A 136 -9.47 -2.27 17.31
CA ALA A 136 -8.05 -2.51 17.61
C ALA A 136 -7.87 -3.39 18.85
N LEU A 137 -8.66 -3.12 19.90
CA LEU A 137 -8.65 -3.91 21.13
C LEU A 137 -9.32 -5.27 20.92
N GLU A 138 -10.43 -5.33 20.18
CA GLU A 138 -11.08 -6.61 19.85
C GLU A 138 -10.21 -7.48 18.93
N GLY A 139 -9.47 -6.87 18.00
CA GLY A 139 -8.49 -7.51 17.14
C GLY A 139 -7.35 -8.12 17.95
N ARG A 140 -6.79 -7.36 18.91
CA ARG A 140 -5.81 -7.91 19.86
C ARG A 140 -6.35 -9.13 20.61
N LYS A 141 -7.53 -9.02 21.24
CA LYS A 141 -8.15 -10.13 21.99
C LYS A 141 -8.40 -11.34 21.10
N LEU A 142 -8.77 -11.13 19.83
CA LEU A 142 -8.95 -12.20 18.86
C LEU A 142 -7.62 -12.91 18.54
N LEU A 143 -6.55 -12.16 18.30
CA LEU A 143 -5.21 -12.71 18.08
C LEU A 143 -4.71 -13.50 19.32
N GLU A 144 -4.93 -12.99 20.52
CA GLU A 144 -4.60 -13.70 21.77
C GLU A 144 -5.36 -15.04 21.89
N ARG A 145 -6.66 -15.07 21.55
CA ARG A 145 -7.43 -16.33 21.53
C ARG A 145 -6.89 -17.33 20.52
N MET A 146 -6.34 -16.84 19.41
CA MET A 146 -5.65 -17.65 18.38
C MET A 146 -4.22 -18.04 18.77
N GLN A 147 -3.85 -17.85 20.04
CA GLN A 147 -2.56 -18.23 20.62
C GLN A 147 -1.36 -17.46 20.07
N ILE A 148 -1.56 -16.26 19.52
CA ILE A 148 -0.44 -15.37 19.20
C ILE A 148 0.21 -14.91 20.50
N THR A 149 1.52 -15.16 20.65
CA THR A 149 2.27 -14.83 21.88
C THR A 149 3.29 -13.69 21.71
N ASN A 150 3.47 -13.17 20.49
CA ASN A 150 4.37 -12.05 20.24
C ASN A 150 3.77 -10.75 20.81
N ALA A 151 4.25 -10.34 21.98
CA ALA A 151 3.75 -9.16 22.69
C ALA A 151 3.86 -7.87 21.85
N LEU A 152 4.98 -7.69 21.14
CA LEU A 152 5.18 -6.48 20.33
C LEU A 152 4.16 -6.39 19.18
N TRP A 153 3.89 -7.50 18.49
CA TRP A 153 2.85 -7.56 17.47
C TRP A 153 1.47 -7.20 18.06
N LEU A 154 1.09 -7.85 19.17
CA LEU A 154 -0.19 -7.59 19.83
C LEU A 154 -0.34 -6.14 20.33
N ASP A 155 0.75 -5.54 20.83
CA ASP A 155 0.76 -4.16 21.29
C ASP A 155 0.60 -3.18 20.12
N VAL A 156 1.29 -3.41 19.00
CA VAL A 156 1.16 -2.58 17.79
C VAL A 156 -0.26 -2.65 17.23
N VAL A 157 -0.88 -3.83 17.20
CA VAL A 157 -2.30 -3.98 16.80
C VAL A 157 -3.22 -3.18 17.71
N ALA A 158 -3.05 -3.24 19.03
CA ALA A 158 -3.91 -2.49 19.96
C ALA A 158 -3.71 -0.97 19.88
N LEU A 159 -2.49 -0.53 19.54
CA LEU A 159 -2.10 0.88 19.57
C LEU A 159 -2.17 1.58 18.21
N HIS A 160 -2.54 0.91 17.10
CA HIS A 160 -2.45 1.52 15.76
C HIS A 160 -3.37 2.75 15.52
N HIS A 161 -4.26 3.11 16.45
CA HIS A 161 -5.00 4.39 16.48
C HIS A 161 -4.38 5.46 17.38
N ILE A 162 -3.12 5.29 17.81
CA ILE A 162 -2.43 6.16 18.77
C ILE A 162 -2.48 7.63 18.39
N ASN A 163 -3.31 8.40 19.11
CA ASN A 163 -3.54 9.82 18.84
C ASN A 163 -2.91 10.77 19.87
N THR A 164 -2.14 10.22 20.82
CA THR A 164 -1.41 11.00 21.81
C THR A 164 -0.14 11.60 21.20
N ALA A 165 0.20 12.81 21.64
CA ALA A 165 1.42 13.48 21.23
C ALA A 165 2.65 12.66 21.67
N PRO A 166 3.66 12.49 20.81
CA PRO A 166 4.84 11.74 21.17
C PRO A 166 5.62 12.47 22.26
N ALA A 167 6.01 11.74 23.31
CA ALA A 167 6.86 12.29 24.37
C ALA A 167 8.34 12.38 23.94
N LEU A 168 8.76 11.54 23.00
CA LEU A 168 10.14 11.43 22.50
C LEU A 168 10.17 11.48 20.96
N PRO A 169 11.31 11.87 20.36
CA PRO A 169 11.53 11.69 18.92
C PRO A 169 11.26 10.26 18.48
N LEU A 170 10.75 10.07 17.25
CA LEU A 170 10.23 8.78 16.76
C LEU A 170 11.18 7.60 17.02
N LEU A 171 12.46 7.73 16.68
CA LEU A 171 13.45 6.65 16.86
C LEU A 171 13.85 6.39 18.32
N GLN A 172 13.50 7.28 19.24
CA GLN A 172 13.79 7.15 20.68
C GLN A 172 12.57 6.64 21.47
N GLN A 173 11.40 6.53 20.84
CA GLN A 173 10.20 5.97 21.47
C GLN A 173 10.37 4.47 21.75
N PRO A 174 9.67 3.92 22.77
CA PRO A 174 9.57 2.48 22.97
C PRO A 174 9.08 1.78 21.69
N PRO A 175 9.55 0.55 21.39
CA PRO A 175 9.23 -0.12 20.13
C PRO A 175 7.73 -0.18 19.81
N ALA A 176 6.88 -0.57 20.77
CA ALA A 176 5.44 -0.65 20.53
C ALA A 176 4.82 0.70 20.11
N GLU A 177 5.19 1.80 20.78
CA GLU A 177 4.69 3.13 20.44
C GLU A 177 5.22 3.60 19.08
N ARG A 178 6.53 3.43 18.86
CA ARG A 178 7.19 3.77 17.59
C ARG A 178 6.52 3.07 16.41
N LEU A 179 6.37 1.75 16.50
CA LEU A 179 5.80 0.93 15.44
C LEU A 179 4.30 1.21 15.24
N ALA A 180 3.54 1.43 16.32
CA ALA A 180 2.13 1.81 16.23
C ALA A 180 1.95 3.16 15.52
N ARG A 181 2.84 4.13 15.75
CA ARG A 181 2.80 5.44 15.10
C ARG A 181 3.18 5.36 13.61
N LEU A 182 4.15 4.51 13.27
CA LEU A 182 4.46 4.17 11.88
C LEU A 182 3.25 3.52 11.20
N LEU A 183 2.64 2.52 11.84
CA LEU A 183 1.48 1.81 11.29
C LEU A 183 0.25 2.73 11.14
N ALA A 184 -0.03 3.59 12.12
CA ALA A 184 -1.09 4.59 12.06
C ALA A 184 -0.92 5.54 10.86
N THR A 185 0.33 5.90 10.56
CA THR A 185 0.66 6.76 9.41
C THR A 185 0.43 6.01 8.10
N VAL A 186 0.88 4.76 8.01
CA VAL A 186 0.68 3.87 6.86
C VAL A 186 -0.81 3.64 6.61
N ASP A 187 -1.59 3.32 7.64
CA ASP A 187 -3.03 3.08 7.56
C ASP A 187 -3.78 4.30 7.00
N ARG A 188 -3.48 5.49 7.53
CA ARG A 188 -4.07 6.75 7.04
C ARG A 188 -3.69 7.02 5.59
N TYR A 189 -2.43 6.80 5.22
CA TYR A 189 -1.96 6.99 3.85
C TYR A 189 -2.66 6.02 2.88
N ALA A 190 -2.67 4.72 3.20
CA ALA A 190 -3.34 3.68 2.41
C ALA A 190 -4.85 3.96 2.24
N ALA A 191 -5.52 4.40 3.31
CA ALA A 191 -6.94 4.75 3.26
C ALA A 191 -7.24 6.00 2.41
N MET A 192 -6.27 6.89 2.17
CA MET A 192 -6.47 8.10 1.34
C MET A 192 -6.26 7.84 -0.15
N ILE A 193 -5.35 6.92 -0.50
CA ILE A 193 -5.11 6.53 -1.89
C ILE A 193 -6.11 5.48 -2.39
N SER A 194 -6.81 4.81 -1.47
CA SER A 194 -7.89 3.88 -1.80
C SER A 194 -9.23 4.62 -1.98
N PRO A 195 -9.93 4.51 -3.12
CA PRO A 195 -11.27 5.02 -3.29
C PRO A 195 -12.23 4.22 -2.40
N ARG A 196 -13.26 4.89 -1.90
CA ARG A 196 -14.43 4.27 -1.27
C ARG A 196 -15.66 4.66 -2.07
N ARG A 197 -16.75 3.89 -1.99
CA ARG A 197 -17.97 4.16 -2.79
C ARG A 197 -18.54 5.58 -2.63
N THR A 198 -18.20 6.27 -1.54
CA THR A 198 -18.63 7.64 -1.21
C THR A 198 -17.58 8.73 -1.43
N ARG A 199 -16.33 8.36 -1.76
CA ARG A 199 -15.21 9.29 -1.82
C ARG A 199 -14.19 8.82 -2.87
N ALA A 200 -14.00 9.63 -3.90
CA ALA A 200 -12.85 9.49 -4.79
C ALA A 200 -11.56 9.57 -3.94
N GLY A 201 -10.60 8.68 -4.20
CA GLY A 201 -9.28 8.75 -3.57
C GLY A 201 -8.68 10.14 -3.77
N ARG A 202 -8.02 10.67 -2.73
CA ARG A 202 -7.37 11.99 -2.82
C ARG A 202 -6.18 11.92 -3.77
N SER A 203 -5.75 13.06 -4.29
CA SER A 203 -4.45 13.13 -4.97
C SER A 203 -3.34 12.72 -3.99
N VAL A 204 -2.24 12.17 -4.52
CA VAL A 204 -1.09 11.83 -3.66
C VAL A 204 -0.54 13.05 -2.96
N ALA A 205 -0.51 14.21 -3.61
CA ALA A 205 -0.07 15.46 -2.97
C ALA A 205 -0.92 15.81 -1.72
N GLU A 206 -2.24 15.66 -1.79
CA GLU A 206 -3.10 15.86 -0.61
C GLU A 206 -2.91 14.78 0.45
N SER A 207 -2.64 13.54 0.03
CA SER A 207 -2.38 12.42 0.94
C SER A 207 -1.06 12.59 1.68
N VAL A 208 -0.01 13.02 0.97
CA VAL A 208 1.29 13.42 1.51
C VAL A 208 1.10 14.57 2.51
N GLN A 209 0.44 15.66 2.12
CA GLN A 209 0.18 16.79 3.01
C GLN A 209 -0.63 16.39 4.25
N ALA A 210 -1.56 15.45 4.13
CA ALA A 210 -2.35 15.00 5.27
C ALA A 210 -1.54 14.18 6.29
N VAL A 211 -0.44 13.52 5.88
CA VAL A 211 0.45 12.79 6.81
C VAL A 211 1.68 13.59 7.26
N THR A 212 2.16 14.55 6.47
CA THR A 212 3.35 15.37 6.79
C THR A 212 3.04 16.81 7.22
N GLY A 213 1.81 17.28 7.03
CA GLY A 213 1.43 18.67 7.21
C GLY A 213 1.39 19.15 8.67
N PRO A 214 1.24 20.46 8.91
CA PRO A 214 1.26 21.06 10.25
C PRO A 214 0.18 20.56 11.20
N THR A 215 -0.94 20.06 10.65
CA THR A 215 -2.03 19.43 11.42
C THR A 215 -1.73 17.97 11.80
N SER A 216 -0.63 17.42 11.31
CA SER A 216 -0.12 16.06 11.58
C SER A 216 1.04 16.06 12.58
N GLN A 217 1.16 17.04 13.48
CA GLN A 217 2.22 17.08 14.51
C GLN A 217 2.38 15.75 15.27
N LEU A 218 1.29 15.00 15.44
CA LEU A 218 1.26 13.68 16.07
C LEU A 218 2.04 12.60 15.31
N TYR A 219 2.18 12.73 13.99
CA TYR A 219 2.76 11.71 13.10
C TYR A 219 3.83 12.26 12.15
N GLN A 220 4.17 13.55 12.21
CA GLN A 220 4.98 14.23 11.19
C GLN A 220 6.26 13.48 10.82
N LYS A 221 7.02 12.98 11.81
CA LYS A 221 8.25 12.19 11.56
C LYS A 221 7.99 10.82 10.95
N ALA A 222 6.87 10.18 11.28
CA ALA A 222 6.45 8.93 10.64
C ALA A 222 5.96 9.20 9.21
N GLY A 223 5.29 10.34 8.98
CA GLY A 223 4.93 10.83 7.66
C GLY A 223 6.16 11.09 6.79
N ASP A 224 7.13 11.87 7.29
CA ASP A 224 8.40 12.13 6.62
C ASP A 224 9.11 10.82 6.25
N ALA A 225 9.11 9.86 7.17
CA ALA A 225 9.68 8.54 6.95
C ALA A 225 8.98 7.77 5.83
N LEU A 226 7.65 7.75 5.84
CA LEU A 226 6.88 7.12 4.78
C LEU A 226 7.18 7.77 3.42
N ILE A 227 7.16 9.10 3.33
CA ILE A 227 7.41 9.83 2.09
C ILE A 227 8.84 9.64 1.58
N HIS A 228 9.83 9.56 2.47
CA HIS A 228 11.19 9.21 2.09
C HIS A 228 11.27 7.82 1.42
N CYS A 229 10.46 6.87 1.89
CA CYS A 229 10.44 5.51 1.36
C CYS A 229 9.64 5.40 0.06
N VAL A 230 8.41 5.94 0.01
CA VAL A 230 7.51 5.78 -1.15
C VAL A 230 7.77 6.81 -2.25
N GLY A 231 8.49 7.89 -1.93
CA GLY A 231 8.69 9.02 -2.82
C GLY A 231 7.52 10.00 -2.81
N MET A 232 7.77 11.21 -3.32
CA MET A 232 6.72 12.23 -3.45
C MET A 232 5.67 11.85 -4.51
N TYR A 233 6.10 11.08 -5.50
CA TYR A 233 5.29 10.51 -6.55
C TYR A 233 5.60 9.00 -6.65
N PRO A 234 4.89 8.15 -5.89
CA PRO A 234 5.07 6.71 -5.96
C PRO A 234 4.65 6.14 -7.33
N PRO A 235 5.20 4.99 -7.72
CA PRO A 235 4.73 4.23 -8.88
C PRO A 235 3.21 4.03 -8.89
N GLY A 236 2.58 4.20 -10.06
CA GLY A 236 1.13 4.06 -10.27
C GLY A 236 0.33 5.35 -10.15
N VAL A 237 0.96 6.44 -9.68
CA VAL A 237 0.32 7.76 -9.59
C VAL A 237 0.27 8.44 -10.95
N PHE A 238 -0.91 8.95 -11.32
CA PHE A 238 -1.03 9.84 -12.47
C PHE A 238 -0.60 11.26 -12.12
N VAL A 239 0.09 11.92 -13.03
CA VAL A 239 0.66 13.26 -12.86
C VAL A 239 0.47 14.10 -14.11
N MET A 240 0.38 15.41 -13.93
CA MET A 240 0.40 16.40 -15.01
C MET A 240 1.81 16.97 -15.14
N LEU A 241 2.36 16.97 -16.34
CA LEU A 241 3.63 17.63 -16.65
C LEU A 241 3.41 19.11 -17.02
N ASN A 242 4.48 19.92 -16.99
CA ASN A 242 4.42 21.35 -17.33
C ASN A 242 4.17 21.65 -18.81
N ASP A 243 4.20 20.63 -19.68
CA ASP A 243 3.77 20.70 -21.08
C ASP A 243 2.30 20.27 -21.26
N GLU A 244 1.54 20.16 -20.16
CA GLU A 244 0.13 19.75 -20.09
C GLU A 244 -0.15 18.29 -20.47
N THR A 245 0.89 17.48 -20.68
CA THR A 245 0.72 16.04 -20.88
C THR A 245 0.43 15.31 -19.57
N THR A 246 -0.46 14.32 -19.66
CA THR A 246 -0.76 13.42 -18.54
C THR A 246 0.15 12.20 -18.62
N ALA A 247 0.81 11.88 -17.52
CA ALA A 247 1.70 10.73 -17.40
C ALA A 247 1.35 9.87 -16.19
N VAL A 248 1.84 8.64 -16.15
CA VAL A 248 1.87 7.81 -14.94
C VAL A 248 3.30 7.60 -14.48
N VAL A 249 3.51 7.61 -13.17
CA VAL A 249 4.80 7.27 -12.59
C VAL A 249 5.05 5.78 -12.72
N LEU A 250 6.20 5.43 -13.29
CA LEU A 250 6.65 4.06 -13.40
C LEU A 250 7.65 3.73 -12.29
N ARG A 251 8.75 4.47 -12.17
CA ARG A 251 9.83 4.12 -11.23
C ARG A 251 10.25 5.32 -10.41
N ARG A 252 10.63 5.06 -9.15
CA ARG A 252 11.27 6.08 -8.31
C ARG A 252 12.66 6.37 -8.89
N SER A 253 13.20 7.54 -8.56
CA SER A 253 14.59 7.87 -8.85
C SER A 253 15.27 8.40 -7.58
N PRO A 254 16.61 8.50 -7.56
CA PRO A 254 17.32 9.13 -6.45
C PRO A 254 16.93 10.61 -6.22
N GLN A 255 16.27 11.25 -7.19
CA GLN A 255 15.74 12.60 -7.08
C GLN A 255 14.21 12.53 -6.92
N PRO A 256 13.65 12.71 -5.71
CA PRO A 256 12.23 12.42 -5.41
C PRO A 256 11.19 13.13 -6.29
N GLN A 257 11.55 14.26 -6.91
CA GLN A 257 10.68 15.04 -7.79
C GLN A 257 10.83 14.70 -9.28
N GLN A 258 11.79 13.84 -9.63
CA GLN A 258 12.12 13.48 -11.01
C GLN A 258 12.08 11.96 -11.21
N PRO A 259 10.92 11.29 -10.99
CA PRO A 259 10.77 9.87 -11.27
C PRO A 259 10.85 9.56 -12.77
N GLN A 260 10.88 8.27 -13.09
CA GLN A 260 10.62 7.80 -14.46
C GLN A 260 9.11 7.72 -14.67
N VAL A 261 8.61 8.27 -15.77
CA VAL A 261 7.19 8.34 -16.11
C VAL A 261 6.92 7.78 -17.50
N ALA A 262 5.71 7.32 -17.77
CA ALA A 262 5.19 7.10 -19.11
C ALA A 262 4.12 8.14 -19.42
N ARG A 263 4.32 8.94 -20.48
CA ARG A 263 3.30 9.88 -20.97
C ARG A 263 2.22 9.10 -21.69
N LEU A 264 0.97 9.44 -21.41
CA LEU A 264 -0.21 8.70 -21.84
C LEU A 264 -1.19 9.54 -22.63
N LEU A 265 -1.42 10.79 -22.21
CA LEU A 265 -2.33 11.70 -22.88
C LEU A 265 -1.60 12.97 -23.29
N ASP A 266 -1.93 13.46 -24.48
CA ASP A 266 -1.49 14.75 -24.98
C ASP A 266 -2.16 15.92 -24.21
N PRO A 267 -1.81 17.19 -24.49
CA PRO A 267 -2.44 18.36 -23.86
C PRO A 267 -3.96 18.43 -24.07
N ARG A 268 -4.45 17.87 -25.18
CA ARG A 268 -5.87 17.82 -25.56
C ARG A 268 -6.61 16.61 -24.96
N LYS A 269 -5.92 15.81 -24.12
CA LYS A 269 -6.42 14.60 -23.46
C LYS A 269 -6.75 13.45 -24.41
N TYR A 270 -6.13 13.43 -25.58
CA TYR A 270 -6.15 12.26 -26.46
C TYR A 270 -5.02 11.29 -26.08
N PRO A 271 -5.27 9.97 -26.10
CA PRO A 271 -4.24 8.96 -25.93
C PRO A 271 -3.10 9.14 -26.93
N LEU A 272 -1.87 9.07 -26.43
CA LEU A 272 -0.68 9.01 -27.26
C LEU A 272 -0.58 7.64 -27.95
N PRO A 273 0.01 7.54 -29.16
CA PRO A 273 0.08 6.30 -29.94
C PRO A 273 0.83 5.15 -29.25
N GLY A 274 1.66 5.48 -28.26
CA GLY A 274 2.34 4.54 -27.40
C GLY A 274 2.84 5.26 -26.15
N PRO A 275 3.10 4.53 -25.06
CA PRO A 275 3.64 5.12 -23.85
C PRO A 275 5.07 5.64 -24.11
N ASP A 276 5.23 6.96 -24.03
CA ASP A 276 6.53 7.62 -24.15
C ASP A 276 7.20 7.66 -22.77
N ILE A 277 8.20 6.81 -22.58
CA ILE A 277 8.91 6.65 -21.31
C ILE A 277 9.97 7.75 -21.20
N VAL A 278 9.82 8.57 -20.17
CA VAL A 278 10.72 9.68 -19.88
C VAL A 278 11.34 9.49 -18.50
N ARG A 279 12.67 9.48 -18.43
CA ARG A 279 13.39 9.69 -17.17
C ARG A 279 13.50 11.19 -16.95
N LEU A 280 12.77 11.73 -15.98
CA LEU A 280 12.76 13.18 -15.74
C LEU A 280 14.14 13.73 -15.34
N THR A 281 15.01 12.88 -14.79
CA THR A 281 16.43 13.19 -14.53
C THR A 281 17.24 13.50 -15.79
N GLU A 282 16.78 13.04 -16.96
CA GLU A 282 17.42 13.23 -18.27
C GLU A 282 16.66 14.27 -19.13
N ALA A 283 15.55 14.82 -18.63
CA ALA A 283 14.67 15.73 -19.36
C ALA A 283 14.40 17.02 -18.54
N PRO A 284 15.39 17.92 -18.39
CA PRO A 284 15.31 19.08 -17.49
C PRO A 284 14.19 20.09 -17.83
N GLN A 285 13.69 20.06 -19.07
CA GLN A 285 12.56 20.86 -19.52
C GLN A 285 11.20 20.38 -18.99
N LEU A 286 11.12 19.11 -18.56
CA LEU A 286 9.90 18.50 -18.05
C LEU A 286 9.94 18.43 -16.51
N ARG A 287 8.83 18.83 -15.89
CA ARG A 287 8.62 18.71 -14.45
C ARG A 287 7.18 18.37 -14.14
N ILE A 288 6.97 17.66 -13.05
CA ILE A 288 5.63 17.39 -12.53
C ILE A 288 5.07 18.68 -11.93
N THR A 289 3.83 19.04 -12.32
CA THR A 289 3.11 20.19 -11.76
C THR A 289 2.22 19.77 -10.60
N HIS A 290 1.43 18.70 -10.77
CA HIS A 290 0.56 18.13 -9.74
C HIS A 290 0.19 16.68 -10.03
N SER A 291 -0.29 15.96 -9.01
CA SER A 291 -0.87 14.62 -9.14
C SER A 291 -2.34 14.68 -9.52
N LEU A 292 -2.79 13.69 -10.30
CA LEU A 292 -4.16 13.56 -10.79
C LEU A 292 -4.88 12.38 -10.11
N PRO A 293 -6.16 12.52 -9.76
CA PRO A 293 -6.97 11.39 -9.30
C PRO A 293 -7.11 10.32 -10.39
N SER A 294 -6.96 9.04 -10.02
CA SER A 294 -7.09 7.93 -10.98
C SER A 294 -8.45 7.89 -11.67
N ALA A 295 -9.52 8.31 -10.98
CA ALA A 295 -10.87 8.35 -11.51
C ALA A 295 -11.06 9.34 -12.67
N GLU A 296 -10.20 10.36 -12.78
CA GLU A 296 -10.25 11.33 -13.87
C GLU A 296 -9.50 10.87 -15.12
N VAL A 297 -8.43 10.07 -14.93
CA VAL A 297 -7.54 9.66 -16.02
C VAL A 297 -7.95 8.33 -16.64
N ARG A 298 -8.30 7.32 -15.83
CA ARG A 298 -8.62 5.97 -16.33
C ARG A 298 -9.74 5.93 -17.38
N PRO A 299 -10.84 6.71 -17.29
CA PRO A 299 -11.89 6.70 -18.30
C PRO A 299 -11.45 7.20 -19.69
N LEU A 300 -10.30 7.89 -19.76
CA LEU A 300 -9.74 8.41 -20.99
C LEU A 300 -8.77 7.43 -21.67
N LEU A 301 -8.44 6.32 -21.01
CA LEU A 301 -7.54 5.29 -21.50
C LEU A 301 -8.33 4.09 -22.02
N ASP A 302 -7.86 3.50 -23.12
CA ASP A 302 -8.39 2.23 -23.58
C ASP A 302 -7.78 1.04 -22.81
N THR A 303 -8.39 -0.14 -22.98
CA THR A 303 -7.92 -1.38 -22.33
C THR A 303 -6.48 -1.73 -22.70
N SER A 304 -6.09 -1.47 -23.96
CA SER A 304 -4.73 -1.74 -24.45
C SER A 304 -3.68 -0.90 -23.72
N SER A 305 -3.97 0.38 -23.49
CA SER A 305 -3.12 1.31 -22.76
C SER A 305 -2.96 0.86 -21.31
N LEU A 306 -4.06 0.48 -20.66
CA LEU A 306 -4.03 -0.03 -19.28
C LEU A 306 -3.18 -1.31 -19.15
N LEU A 307 -3.26 -2.24 -20.11
CA LEU A 307 -2.44 -3.45 -20.14
C LEU A 307 -0.96 -3.13 -20.40
N HIS A 308 -0.66 -2.22 -21.32
CA HIS A 308 0.71 -1.77 -21.60
C HIS A 308 1.36 -1.12 -20.37
N LEU A 309 0.61 -0.32 -19.61
CA LEU A 309 1.10 0.29 -18.38
C LEU A 309 1.60 -0.75 -17.39
N GLY A 310 0.88 -1.86 -17.26
CA GLY A 310 1.29 -3.00 -16.48
C GLY A 310 2.61 -3.60 -16.98
N ALA A 311 2.68 -3.92 -18.27
CA ALA A 311 3.88 -4.53 -18.87
C ALA A 311 5.15 -3.66 -18.74
N LEU A 312 5.02 -2.33 -18.78
CA LEU A 312 6.15 -1.42 -18.60
C LEU A 312 6.78 -1.50 -17.21
N MET A 313 6.00 -1.85 -16.20
CA MET A 313 6.50 -1.95 -14.83
C MET A 313 7.38 -3.17 -14.61
N THR A 314 7.08 -4.30 -15.26
CA THR A 314 7.71 -5.59 -14.99
C THR A 314 8.90 -5.91 -15.90
N ASN A 315 8.96 -5.32 -17.10
CA ASN A 315 9.99 -5.55 -18.12
C ASN A 315 11.41 -5.06 -17.76
N SER A 316 11.66 -4.56 -16.55
CA SER A 316 13.00 -4.14 -16.10
C SER A 316 13.72 -5.19 -15.25
N THR A 317 13.20 -6.42 -15.17
CA THR A 317 13.68 -7.45 -14.21
C THR A 317 13.94 -8.79 -14.90
N PRO A 318 15.10 -9.44 -14.68
CA PRO A 318 15.37 -10.75 -15.27
C PRO A 318 14.55 -11.87 -14.60
N THR A 319 13.70 -12.52 -15.40
CA THR A 319 12.97 -13.81 -15.19
C THR A 319 12.71 -14.32 -13.76
N LEU A 320 11.43 -14.32 -13.37
CA LEU A 320 10.79 -14.76 -12.10
C LEU A 320 10.89 -16.25 -11.72
N ARG A 321 11.86 -17.02 -12.24
CA ARG A 321 11.84 -18.50 -12.19
C ARG A 321 12.06 -19.18 -10.83
N GLN A 322 11.97 -18.47 -9.69
CA GLN A 322 12.22 -19.07 -8.36
C GLN A 322 11.12 -18.85 -7.30
N VAL A 323 10.03 -18.13 -7.59
CA VAL A 323 9.02 -17.79 -6.56
C VAL A 323 7.93 -18.87 -6.38
N THR A 324 7.90 -19.91 -7.21
CA THR A 324 6.87 -20.97 -7.13
C THR A 324 7.32 -22.17 -6.28
N HIS A 325 7.39 -21.99 -4.95
CA HIS A 325 7.24 -23.11 -4.02
C HIS A 325 5.88 -23.02 -3.33
N THR A 326 4.88 -23.62 -3.97
CA THR A 326 3.58 -23.91 -3.37
C THR A 326 3.79 -24.84 -2.16
N PRO A 327 3.28 -24.52 -0.94
CA PRO A 327 3.37 -25.43 0.19
C PRO A 327 2.38 -26.57 -0.01
N GLY A 328 2.86 -27.77 -0.38
CA GLY A 328 1.98 -28.94 -0.52
C GLY A 328 2.52 -30.13 -1.32
N GLN A 329 3.73 -30.10 -1.88
CA GLN A 329 4.34 -31.26 -2.52
C GLN A 329 5.63 -31.66 -1.82
N ARG A 330 5.51 -32.47 -0.77
CA ARG A 330 6.41 -33.57 -0.43
C ARG A 330 5.60 -34.69 0.20
#